data_AF-A0A7J8URZ4-F1
#
_entry.id   AF-A0A7J8URZ4-F1
#
_cell.length_a   1.000
_cell.length_b   1.000
_cell.length_c   1.000
_cell.angle_alpha   90.00
_cell.angle_beta   90.00
_cell.angle_gamma   90.00
#
_symmetry.space_group_name_H-M   'P 1'
#
loop_
_entity.id
_entity.type
_entity.pdbx_description
1 polymer ?
#
loop_
_entity_poly.entity_id
_entity_poly.type
_entity_poly.pdbx_seq_one_letter_code
_entity_poly.pdbx_strand_id
1 'polypeptide(L)'
;MVKFLKSNKAVIVLQGRYAGRKAVIVRSFDDGTRDRPYGHCLVAGIKKYPSKVIRKDSAKKTAKKSRVKCFVKLVNYQHLMPTRYTLDVDLKDVVTVDALQTKDKKVAACKATKERFEERFKTGKNRWFFTKLRHFDACYRKNEELDYMWDSLCSFMVQLEFSLSVGYLTDLGALARTVFALMMVRFSAAFFVVILVDQELEILVFVGRIPIIVSYF
;
A
#
# COMPACT_ATOMS: atom_id res chain seq x y z
N MET A 1 -15.44 -2.47 -33.13
CA MET A 1 -15.96 -2.62 -31.75
C MET A 1 -15.41 -1.48 -30.89
N VAL A 2 -16.24 -0.80 -30.08
CA VAL A 2 -15.80 0.35 -29.28
C VAL A 2 -15.12 -0.11 -27.98
N LYS A 3 -13.90 0.41 -27.69
CA LYS A 3 -13.15 0.07 -26.47
C LYS A 3 -13.87 0.61 -25.22
N PHE A 4 -14.16 -0.26 -24.25
CA PHE A 4 -14.87 0.07 -23.01
C PHE A 4 -13.94 0.58 -21.89
N LEU A 5 -12.67 0.19 -21.94
CA LEU A 5 -11.62 0.67 -21.04
C LEU A 5 -11.11 2.00 -21.55
N LYS A 6 -11.63 3.08 -20.97
CA LYS A 6 -11.22 4.46 -21.25
C LYS A 6 -10.69 5.10 -19.97
N SER A 7 -9.98 6.21 -20.11
CA SER A 7 -9.65 7.06 -18.97
C SER A 7 -10.92 7.45 -18.21
N ASN A 8 -10.82 7.66 -16.90
CA ASN A 8 -11.91 8.04 -16.00
C ASN A 8 -12.99 6.95 -15.77
N LYS A 9 -12.74 5.72 -16.25
CA LYS A 9 -13.55 4.56 -15.87
C LYS A 9 -13.16 4.07 -14.48
N ALA A 10 -14.18 3.76 -13.67
CA ALA A 10 -13.97 3.13 -12.38
C ALA A 10 -13.81 1.61 -12.56
N VAL A 11 -12.84 1.06 -11.87
CA VAL A 11 -12.46 -0.35 -11.91
C VAL A 11 -12.24 -0.88 -10.50
N ILE A 12 -12.35 -2.20 -10.36
CA ILE A 12 -12.00 -2.91 -9.12
C ILE A 12 -10.73 -3.69 -9.40
N VAL A 13 -9.76 -3.57 -8.49
CA VAL A 13 -8.53 -4.35 -8.56
C VAL A 13 -8.81 -5.76 -8.01
N LEU A 14 -8.52 -6.79 -8.80
CA LEU A 14 -8.78 -8.18 -8.43
C LEU A 14 -7.63 -8.80 -7.63
N GLN A 15 -6.39 -8.46 -7.98
CA GLN A 15 -5.20 -9.15 -7.46
C GLN A 15 -4.13 -8.20 -6.91
N GLY A 16 -3.27 -8.74 -6.03
CA GLY A 16 -2.16 -8.04 -5.38
C GLY A 16 -2.55 -7.28 -4.11
N ARG A 17 -1.63 -6.45 -3.61
CA ARG A 17 -1.78 -5.71 -2.32
C ARG A 17 -3.05 -4.86 -2.22
N TYR A 18 -3.59 -4.38 -3.34
CA TYR A 18 -4.79 -3.54 -3.39
C TYR A 18 -6.03 -4.30 -3.91
N ALA A 19 -6.04 -5.63 -3.82
CA ALA A 19 -7.20 -6.43 -4.19
C ALA A 19 -8.46 -5.97 -3.43
N GLY A 20 -9.60 -5.99 -4.12
CA GLY A 20 -10.90 -5.52 -3.60
C GLY A 20 -11.00 -4.00 -3.43
N ARG A 21 -9.98 -3.23 -3.83
CA ARG A 21 -10.03 -1.76 -3.78
C ARG A 21 -10.52 -1.18 -5.11
N LYS A 22 -11.30 -0.12 -5.00
CA LYS A 22 -11.81 0.66 -6.12
C LYS A 22 -10.75 1.63 -6.58
N ALA A 23 -10.66 1.77 -7.89
CA ALA A 23 -9.70 2.63 -8.53
C ALA A 23 -10.24 3.20 -9.84
N VAL A 24 -9.51 4.15 -10.40
CA VAL A 24 -9.84 4.85 -11.63
C VAL A 24 -8.67 4.70 -12.59
N ILE A 25 -8.99 4.41 -13.85
CA ILE A 25 -8.00 4.38 -14.92
C ILE A 25 -7.64 5.83 -15.27
N VAL A 26 -6.38 6.19 -15.09
CA VAL A 26 -5.85 7.50 -15.50
C VAL A 26 -5.43 7.45 -16.97
N ARG A 27 -4.62 6.44 -17.31
CA ARG A 27 -4.08 6.23 -18.66
C ARG A 27 -4.12 4.75 -19.01
N SER A 28 -4.57 4.46 -20.22
CA SER A 28 -4.64 3.13 -20.82
C SER A 28 -3.47 2.95 -21.79
N PHE A 29 -2.82 1.79 -21.76
CA PHE A 29 -1.77 1.37 -22.69
C PHE A 29 -2.19 0.05 -23.32
N ASP A 30 -2.85 0.13 -24.47
CA ASP A 30 -3.40 -1.06 -25.14
C ASP A 30 -2.33 -1.82 -25.94
N ASP A 31 -1.43 -1.08 -26.58
CA ASP A 31 -0.37 -1.61 -27.45
C ASP A 31 0.91 -2.02 -26.69
N GLY A 32 0.86 -1.94 -25.36
CA GLY A 32 2.01 -2.18 -24.49
C GLY A 32 3.05 -1.06 -24.52
N THR A 33 4.08 -1.24 -23.71
CA THR A 33 5.26 -0.35 -23.61
C THR A 33 6.49 -1.21 -23.84
N ARG A 34 7.64 -0.62 -24.20
CA ARG A 34 8.90 -1.36 -24.39
C ARG A 34 9.25 -2.27 -23.19
N ASP A 35 8.97 -1.82 -21.98
CA ASP A 35 9.22 -2.60 -20.76
C ASP A 35 8.21 -3.72 -20.52
N ARG A 36 6.99 -3.57 -21.06
CA ARG A 36 5.84 -4.45 -20.79
C ARG A 36 5.01 -4.60 -22.07
N PRO A 37 5.19 -5.70 -22.82
CA PRO A 37 4.53 -5.88 -24.11
C PRO A 37 3.02 -6.17 -24.00
N TYR A 38 2.51 -6.42 -22.80
CA TYR A 38 1.08 -6.67 -22.57
C TYR A 38 0.30 -5.38 -22.31
N GLY A 39 -1.00 -5.42 -22.61
CA GLY A 39 -1.94 -4.35 -22.32
C GLY A 39 -2.03 -4.07 -20.80
N HIS A 40 -1.78 -2.83 -20.42
CA HIS A 40 -1.77 -2.40 -19.03
C HIS A 40 -2.33 -0.99 -18.89
N CYS A 41 -2.56 -0.57 -17.66
CA CYS A 41 -3.06 0.76 -17.37
C CYS A 41 -2.46 1.32 -16.10
N LEU A 42 -2.40 2.64 -16.07
CA LEU A 42 -2.04 3.42 -14.90
C LEU A 42 -3.31 3.72 -14.11
N VAL A 43 -3.32 3.27 -12.87
CA VAL A 43 -4.49 3.26 -12.02
C VAL A 43 -4.22 4.05 -10.74
N ALA A 44 -5.17 4.93 -10.39
CA ALA A 44 -5.19 5.67 -9.14
C ALA A 44 -6.42 5.23 -8.31
N GLY A 45 -6.21 4.77 -7.08
CA GLY A 45 -7.27 4.18 -6.27
C GLY A 45 -7.21 4.51 -4.80
N ILE A 46 -8.20 4.01 -4.06
CA ILE A 46 -8.36 4.26 -2.63
C ILE A 46 -7.76 3.09 -1.84
N LYS A 47 -6.70 3.35 -1.06
CA LYS A 47 -6.15 2.40 -0.08
C LYS A 47 -7.04 2.36 1.16
N LYS A 48 -7.32 3.53 1.76
CA LYS A 48 -8.19 3.66 2.94
C LYS A 48 -9.43 4.46 2.57
N TYR A 49 -10.59 3.81 2.66
CA TYR A 49 -11.89 4.43 2.42
C TYR A 49 -12.26 5.38 3.56
N PRO A 50 -13.02 6.45 3.26
CA PRO A 50 -13.60 7.29 4.30
C PRO A 50 -14.65 6.49 5.09
N SER A 51 -14.71 6.75 6.39
CA SER A 51 -15.69 6.13 7.29
C SER A 51 -17.01 6.90 7.27
N LYS A 52 -18.11 6.21 7.58
CA LYS A 52 -19.44 6.85 7.67
C LYS A 52 -19.43 7.97 8.72
N VAL A 53 -19.79 9.18 8.27
CA VAL A 53 -19.99 10.35 9.13
C VAL A 53 -21.40 10.31 9.70
N ILE A 54 -21.53 10.59 11.00
CA ILE A 54 -22.81 10.63 11.73
C ILE A 54 -23.06 12.07 12.18
N ARG A 55 -24.32 12.52 12.20
CA ARG A 55 -24.68 13.90 12.60
C ARG A 55 -24.21 14.28 14.02
N LYS A 56 -24.02 13.29 14.90
CA LYS A 56 -23.54 13.48 16.28
C LYS A 56 -22.02 13.68 16.39
N ASP A 57 -21.27 13.50 15.30
CA ASP A 57 -19.82 13.62 15.32
C ASP A 57 -19.39 15.10 15.44
N SER A 58 -18.37 15.36 16.26
CA SER A 58 -17.73 16.68 16.30
C SER A 58 -16.94 16.95 15.01
N ALA A 59 -16.72 18.22 14.67
CA ALA A 59 -15.99 18.62 13.46
C ALA A 59 -14.61 17.93 13.33
N LYS A 60 -13.88 17.77 14.45
CA LYS A 60 -12.59 17.07 14.50
C LYS A 60 -12.71 15.58 14.15
N LYS A 61 -13.76 14.89 14.62
CA LYS A 61 -14.03 13.49 14.28
C LYS A 61 -14.44 13.36 12.81
N THR A 62 -15.26 14.27 12.31
CA THR A 62 -15.69 14.31 10.90
C THR A 62 -14.52 14.49 9.95
N ALA A 63 -13.58 15.39 10.25
CA ALA A 63 -12.35 15.56 9.47
C ALA A 63 -11.51 14.27 9.43
N LYS A 64 -11.35 13.58 10.58
CA LYS A 64 -10.61 12.31 10.64
C LYS A 64 -11.30 11.18 9.84
N LYS A 65 -12.63 11.11 9.86
CA LYS A 65 -13.41 10.10 9.12
C LYS A 65 -13.42 10.34 7.61
N SER A 66 -13.36 11.60 7.19
CA SER A 66 -13.38 12.00 5.78
C SER A 66 -12.03 11.82 5.07
N ARG A 67 -10.94 11.58 5.83
CA ARG A 67 -9.60 11.40 5.26
C ARG A 67 -9.48 10.15 4.41
N VAL A 68 -8.94 10.31 3.21
CA VAL A 68 -8.68 9.22 2.27
C VAL A 68 -7.17 8.96 2.18
N LYS A 69 -6.77 7.69 2.02
CA LYS A 69 -5.39 7.33 1.62
C LYS A 69 -5.43 6.75 0.23
N CYS A 70 -4.64 7.29 -0.69
CA CYS A 70 -4.62 6.88 -2.09
C CYS A 70 -3.44 5.95 -2.40
N PHE A 71 -3.53 5.26 -3.53
CA PHE A 71 -2.41 4.56 -4.14
C PHE A 71 -2.40 4.79 -5.64
N VAL A 72 -1.20 4.78 -6.22
CA VAL A 72 -0.97 4.77 -7.66
C VAL A 72 -0.22 3.48 -8.01
N LYS A 73 -0.70 2.76 -9.03
CA LYS A 73 -0.10 1.51 -9.49
C LYS A 73 -0.32 1.31 -10.98
N LEU A 74 0.65 0.68 -11.63
CA LEU A 74 0.54 0.16 -12.99
C LEU A 74 0.04 -1.28 -12.92
N VAL A 75 -1.05 -1.58 -13.63
CA VAL A 75 -1.81 -2.84 -13.49
C VAL A 75 -2.13 -3.40 -14.88
N ASN A 76 -1.95 -4.71 -15.07
CA ASN A 76 -2.41 -5.43 -16.26
C ASN A 76 -3.95 -5.45 -16.30
N TYR A 77 -4.55 -5.34 -17.48
CA TYR A 77 -5.99 -5.41 -17.67
C TYR A 77 -6.65 -6.69 -17.13
N GLN A 78 -5.95 -7.83 -17.16
CA GLN A 78 -6.46 -9.09 -16.60
C GLN A 78 -6.73 -9.01 -15.09
N HIS A 79 -6.01 -8.15 -14.37
CA HIS A 79 -6.16 -7.98 -12.92
C HIS A 79 -7.19 -6.91 -12.55
N LEU A 80 -7.95 -6.40 -13.53
CA LEU A 80 -8.99 -5.41 -13.33
C LEU A 80 -10.35 -5.97 -13.69
N MET A 81 -11.31 -5.71 -12.83
CA MET A 81 -12.72 -5.88 -13.14
C MET A 81 -13.29 -4.52 -13.56
N PRO A 82 -13.66 -4.34 -14.84
CA PRO A 82 -14.30 -3.11 -15.29
C PRO A 82 -15.68 -2.97 -14.65
N THR A 83 -16.08 -1.74 -14.34
CA THR A 83 -17.42 -1.46 -13.83
C THR A 83 -18.16 -0.50 -14.75
N ARG A 84 -19.49 -0.43 -14.59
CA ARG A 84 -20.34 0.50 -15.33
C ARG A 84 -20.00 1.97 -14.99
N TYR A 85 -19.51 2.23 -13.78
CA TYR A 85 -19.38 3.57 -13.24
C TYR A 85 -18.21 4.35 -13.87
N THR A 86 -18.41 5.65 -14.02
CA THR A 86 -17.38 6.63 -14.36
C THR A 86 -17.11 7.52 -13.16
N LEU A 87 -15.90 8.08 -13.13
CA LEU A 87 -15.50 9.04 -12.13
C LEU A 87 -14.79 10.19 -12.83
N ASP A 88 -15.42 11.37 -12.81
CA ASP A 88 -14.93 12.56 -13.49
C ASP A 88 -13.91 13.28 -12.60
N VAL A 89 -12.68 12.79 -12.52
CA VAL A 89 -11.57 13.51 -11.88
C VAL A 89 -10.40 13.52 -12.83
N ASP A 90 -9.92 14.71 -13.12
CA ASP A 90 -8.77 14.91 -13.98
C ASP A 90 -7.49 14.64 -13.18
N LEU A 91 -7.02 13.40 -13.30
CA LEU A 91 -5.79 12.91 -12.66
C LEU A 91 -4.62 12.76 -13.65
N LYS A 92 -4.83 13.12 -14.93
CA LYS A 92 -3.86 12.91 -16.00
C LYS A 92 -2.57 13.70 -15.79
N ASP A 93 -2.70 14.91 -15.23
CA ASP A 93 -1.55 15.81 -15.01
C ASP A 93 -0.72 15.40 -13.78
N VAL A 94 -1.37 14.79 -12.80
CA VAL A 94 -0.77 14.44 -11.51
C VAL A 94 -0.12 13.06 -11.55
N VAL A 95 -0.73 12.12 -12.26
CA VAL A 95 -0.36 10.71 -12.22
C VAL A 95 0.26 10.31 -13.55
N THR A 96 1.58 10.45 -13.63
CA THR A 96 2.40 10.05 -14.78
C THR A 96 3.12 8.72 -14.53
N VAL A 97 3.66 8.10 -15.59
CA VAL A 97 4.45 6.87 -15.49
C VAL A 97 5.77 7.12 -14.76
N ASP A 98 6.37 8.29 -14.94
CA ASP A 98 7.63 8.67 -14.30
C ASP A 98 7.50 8.81 -12.79
N ALA A 99 6.30 9.14 -12.30
CA ALA A 99 6.02 9.19 -10.88
C ALA A 99 6.11 7.81 -10.20
N LEU A 100 6.14 6.71 -10.95
CA LEU A 100 6.29 5.36 -10.42
C LEU A 100 7.74 4.91 -10.25
N GLN A 101 8.71 5.60 -10.86
CA GLN A 101 10.11 5.19 -10.82
C GLN A 101 10.74 5.39 -9.44
N THR A 102 10.47 6.52 -8.78
CA THR A 102 11.00 6.81 -7.45
C THR A 102 9.90 6.86 -6.38
N LYS A 103 10.25 6.48 -5.15
CA LYS A 103 9.30 6.42 -4.02
C LYS A 103 8.76 7.81 -3.67
N ASP A 104 9.60 8.85 -3.73
CA ASP A 104 9.22 10.21 -3.35
C ASP A 104 8.21 10.83 -4.32
N LYS A 105 8.44 10.65 -5.63
CA LYS A 105 7.49 11.09 -6.66
C LYS A 105 6.16 10.36 -6.54
N LYS A 106 6.19 9.06 -6.21
CA LYS A 106 4.98 8.28 -5.95
C LYS A 106 4.20 8.80 -4.76
N VAL A 107 4.89 9.17 -3.68
CA VAL A 107 4.26 9.78 -2.49
C VAL A 107 3.66 11.14 -2.84
N ALA A 108 4.36 11.97 -3.61
CA ALA A 108 3.85 13.26 -4.08
C ALA A 108 2.58 13.10 -4.94
N ALA A 109 2.58 12.21 -5.92
CA ALA A 109 1.41 11.89 -6.74
C ALA A 109 0.23 11.38 -5.90
N CYS A 110 0.50 10.56 -4.87
CA CYS A 110 -0.52 10.10 -3.94
C CYS A 110 -1.11 11.23 -3.07
N LYS A 111 -0.30 12.22 -2.67
CA LYS A 111 -0.78 13.40 -1.91
C LYS A 111 -1.71 14.26 -2.75
N ALA A 112 -1.31 14.59 -3.97
CA ALA A 112 -2.14 15.36 -4.89
C ALA A 112 -3.44 14.61 -5.27
N THR A 113 -3.37 13.30 -5.51
CA THR A 113 -4.57 12.46 -5.77
C THR A 113 -5.51 12.44 -4.56
N LYS A 114 -4.97 12.44 -3.34
CA LYS A 114 -5.76 12.47 -2.10
C LYS A 114 -6.59 13.73 -1.99
N GLU A 115 -6.02 14.90 -2.26
CA GLU A 115 -6.72 16.17 -2.20
C GLU A 115 -7.93 16.18 -3.14
N ARG A 116 -7.75 15.74 -4.39
CA ARG A 116 -8.84 15.62 -5.38
C ARG A 116 -9.96 14.68 -4.94
N PHE A 117 -9.62 13.53 -4.35
CA PHE A 117 -10.62 12.60 -3.84
C PHE A 117 -11.34 13.10 -2.59
N GLU A 118 -10.66 13.84 -1.70
CA GLU A 118 -11.28 14.45 -0.52
C GLU A 118 -12.24 15.59 -0.92
N GLU A 119 -11.88 16.41 -1.91
CA GLU A 119 -12.77 17.42 -2.49
C GLU A 119 -14.04 16.77 -3.04
N ARG A 120 -13.90 15.73 -3.89
CA ARG A 120 -15.05 15.00 -4.45
C ARG A 120 -15.90 14.35 -3.36
N PHE A 121 -15.31 13.75 -2.33
CA PHE A 121 -16.07 13.14 -1.24
C PHE A 121 -16.94 14.16 -0.50
N LYS A 122 -16.42 15.37 -0.24
CA LYS A 122 -17.18 16.46 0.41
C LYS A 122 -18.39 16.89 -0.43
N THR A 123 -18.31 16.82 -1.75
CA THR A 123 -19.47 17.12 -2.64
C THR A 123 -20.58 16.07 -2.59
N GLY A 124 -20.35 14.89 -1.98
CA GLY A 124 -21.34 13.81 -1.88
C GLY A 124 -21.58 13.03 -3.18
N LYS A 125 -20.85 13.34 -4.26
CA LYS A 125 -20.94 12.64 -5.55
C LYS A 125 -20.25 11.27 -5.51
N ASN A 126 -20.62 10.38 -6.44
CA ASN A 126 -20.02 9.05 -6.62
C ASN A 126 -19.99 8.20 -5.34
N ARG A 127 -21.13 8.13 -4.61
CA ARG A 127 -21.27 7.36 -3.36
C ARG A 127 -20.78 5.91 -3.49
N TRP A 128 -21.04 5.27 -4.62
CA TRP A 128 -20.56 3.91 -4.88
C TRP A 128 -19.03 3.85 -4.78
N PHE A 129 -18.29 4.80 -5.35
CA PHE A 129 -16.82 4.76 -5.37
C PHE A 129 -16.20 4.84 -3.97
N PHE A 130 -16.73 5.72 -3.11
CA PHE A 130 -16.22 5.92 -1.75
C PHE A 130 -16.74 4.91 -0.72
N THR A 131 -17.75 4.12 -1.07
CA THR A 131 -18.26 3.05 -0.20
C THR A 131 -17.40 1.79 -0.34
N LYS A 132 -16.95 1.22 0.78
CA LYS A 132 -16.14 -0.01 0.80
C LYS A 132 -16.93 -1.22 0.25
N LEU A 133 -16.26 -2.07 -0.53
CA LEU A 133 -16.78 -3.38 -0.94
C LEU A 133 -16.70 -4.36 0.24
N ARG A 134 -17.79 -5.06 0.56
CA ARG A 134 -17.86 -5.96 1.73
C ARG A 134 -17.27 -7.35 1.50
N HIS A 135 -17.27 -7.83 0.26
CA HIS A 135 -17.00 -9.24 -0.05
C HIS A 135 -15.51 -9.63 -0.03
N PHE A 136 -14.59 -8.69 -0.24
CA PHE A 136 -13.16 -8.95 -0.40
C PHE A 136 -12.34 -8.85 0.92
N ASP A 137 -12.99 -8.61 2.06
CA ASP A 137 -12.32 -8.14 3.29
C ASP A 137 -11.75 -9.22 4.21
N ALA A 138 -12.20 -10.47 4.09
CA ALA A 138 -11.90 -11.50 5.10
C ALA A 138 -10.45 -12.04 5.04
N CYS A 139 -9.81 -12.02 3.87
CA CYS A 139 -8.51 -12.69 3.68
C CYS A 139 -7.28 -11.75 3.81
N TYR A 140 -7.42 -10.43 3.57
CA TYR A 140 -6.28 -9.52 3.39
C TYR A 140 -5.90 -8.64 4.60
N ARG A 141 -6.61 -8.74 5.74
CA ARG A 141 -6.42 -7.83 6.89
C ARG A 141 -5.08 -8.02 7.63
N LYS A 142 -4.49 -9.22 7.62
CA LYS A 142 -3.25 -9.54 8.38
C LYS A 142 -1.97 -8.84 7.88
N ASN A 143 -1.92 -8.42 6.60
CA ASN A 143 -0.73 -7.75 6.06
C ASN A 143 -0.71 -6.22 6.27
N GLU A 144 -1.86 -5.59 6.56
CA GLU A 144 -1.94 -4.13 6.66
C GLU A 144 -1.30 -3.59 7.95
N GLU A 145 -1.41 -4.32 9.08
CA GLU A 145 -0.81 -3.92 10.36
C GLU A 145 0.72 -3.94 10.34
N LEU A 146 1.32 -4.95 9.71
CA LEU A 146 2.78 -5.07 9.56
C LEU A 146 3.36 -3.89 8.76
N ASP A 147 2.69 -3.45 7.69
CA ASP A 147 3.13 -2.29 6.90
C ASP A 147 3.05 -0.96 7.68
N TYR A 148 2.01 -0.76 8.50
CA TYR A 148 1.93 0.45 9.34
C TYR A 148 2.99 0.46 10.42
N MET A 149 3.32 -0.72 10.96
CA MET A 149 4.35 -0.88 11.98
C MET A 149 5.75 -0.63 11.37
N TRP A 150 6.03 -1.12 10.16
CA TRP A 150 7.27 -0.82 9.42
C TRP A 150 7.39 0.66 8.98
N ASP A 151 6.32 1.29 8.47
CA ASP A 151 6.35 2.72 8.11
C ASP A 151 6.60 3.62 9.34
N SER A 152 6.06 3.23 10.50
CA SER A 152 6.26 3.94 11.77
C SER A 152 7.65 3.70 12.34
N LEU A 153 8.20 2.49 12.21
CA LEU A 153 9.57 2.14 12.60
C LEU A 153 10.61 2.85 11.72
N CYS A 154 10.43 2.88 10.40
CA CYS A 154 11.32 3.62 9.50
C CYS A 154 11.31 5.13 9.77
N SER A 155 10.16 5.73 10.07
CA SER A 155 10.12 7.16 10.46
C SER A 155 10.87 7.39 11.78
N PHE A 156 10.71 6.49 12.75
CA PHE A 156 11.41 6.58 14.04
C PHE A 156 12.93 6.41 13.87
N MET A 157 13.36 5.48 13.01
CA MET A 157 14.78 5.25 12.67
C MET A 157 15.44 6.46 12.01
N VAL A 158 14.77 7.07 11.01
CA VAL A 158 15.29 8.28 10.33
C VAL A 158 15.40 9.45 11.30
N GLN A 159 14.50 9.55 12.28
CA GLN A 159 14.55 10.58 13.32
C GLN A 159 15.68 10.37 14.34
N LEU A 160 16.05 9.11 14.58
CA LEU A 160 17.21 8.72 15.39
C LEU A 160 18.53 8.99 14.67
N GLU A 161 18.62 8.73 13.36
CA GLU A 161 19.78 9.11 12.54
C GLU A 161 19.98 10.63 12.48
N PHE A 162 18.89 11.41 12.39
CA PHE A 162 18.97 12.87 12.40
C PHE A 162 19.45 13.44 13.75
N SER A 163 19.20 12.71 14.85
CA SER A 163 19.66 13.11 16.19
C SER A 163 21.13 12.76 16.43
N LEU A 164 21.71 11.81 15.70
CA LEU A 164 23.13 11.42 15.80
C LEU A 164 24.07 12.33 14.99
N SER A 165 23.54 13.16 14.08
CA SER A 165 24.32 14.06 13.22
C SER A 165 24.61 15.43 13.86
N VAL A 166 23.91 15.79 14.93
CA VAL A 166 24.17 16.99 15.75
C VAL A 166 24.75 16.47 17.07
N GLY A 167 26.08 16.53 17.19
CA GLY A 167 26.88 15.69 18.11
C GLY A 167 26.47 15.69 19.59
N TYR A 168 26.81 14.62 20.31
CA TYR A 168 27.71 14.59 21.48
C TYR A 168 27.93 13.13 21.97
N LEU A 169 29.20 12.82 22.23
CA LEU A 169 29.77 11.72 23.02
C LEU A 169 29.55 10.25 22.62
N THR A 170 30.69 9.61 22.39
CA THR A 170 30.98 8.18 22.32
C THR A 170 30.65 7.46 23.63
N ASP A 171 29.37 7.13 23.86
CA ASP A 171 28.95 6.02 24.76
C ASP A 171 27.46 5.62 24.61
N LEU A 172 26.64 6.41 23.91
CA LEU A 172 25.23 6.06 23.61
C LEU A 172 25.04 5.17 22.37
N GLY A 173 26.08 5.00 21.55
CA GLY A 173 26.01 4.22 20.31
C GLY A 173 25.86 2.71 20.54
N ALA A 174 26.42 2.18 21.62
CA ALA A 174 26.29 0.76 21.98
C ALA A 174 24.85 0.43 22.40
N LEU A 175 24.26 1.28 23.26
CA LEU A 175 22.91 1.11 23.81
C LEU A 175 21.83 1.29 22.72
N ALA A 176 22.03 2.23 21.79
CA ALA A 176 21.17 2.40 20.62
C ALA A 176 21.21 1.18 19.69
N ARG A 177 22.40 0.56 19.48
CA ARG A 177 22.54 -0.68 18.72
C ARG A 177 21.92 -1.88 19.44
N THR A 178 22.01 -1.96 20.77
CA THR A 178 21.36 -3.03 21.54
C THR A 178 19.84 -2.91 21.51
N VAL A 179 19.28 -1.69 21.64
CA VAL A 179 17.85 -1.45 21.52
C VAL A 179 17.35 -1.73 20.10
N PHE A 180 18.15 -1.41 19.08
CA PHE A 180 17.84 -1.74 17.68
C PHE A 180 17.82 -3.25 17.44
N ALA A 181 18.80 -3.97 17.98
CA ALA A 181 18.85 -5.44 17.93
C ALA A 181 17.70 -6.08 18.73
N LEU A 182 17.38 -5.58 19.92
CA LEU A 182 16.27 -6.08 20.75
C LEU A 182 14.91 -5.83 20.10
N MET A 183 14.76 -4.72 19.37
CA MET A 183 13.53 -4.39 18.64
C MET A 183 13.37 -5.25 17.37
N MET A 184 14.46 -5.59 16.69
CA MET A 184 14.49 -6.61 15.62
C MET A 184 14.12 -8.01 16.14
N VAL A 185 14.67 -8.41 17.29
CA VAL A 185 14.36 -9.70 17.95
C VAL A 185 12.90 -9.77 18.40
N ARG A 186 12.30 -8.68 18.88
CA ARG A 186 10.87 -8.64 19.22
C ARG A 186 9.92 -8.59 18.01
N PHE A 187 10.42 -8.22 16.83
CA PHE A 187 9.63 -8.22 15.60
C PHE A 187 9.68 -9.56 14.85
N SER A 188 10.70 -10.37 15.12
CA SER A 188 10.86 -11.72 14.59
C SER A 188 10.42 -12.76 15.61
N ALA A 189 9.13 -12.76 15.98
CA ALA A 189 8.52 -13.97 16.52
C ALA A 189 8.31 -14.98 15.38
N ALA A 190 9.41 -15.49 14.84
CA ALA A 190 9.46 -16.71 14.05
C ALA A 190 9.51 -17.87 15.04
N PHE A 191 8.52 -18.77 14.96
CA PHE A 191 8.55 -20.03 15.69
C PHE A 191 9.71 -20.87 15.15
N PHE A 192 10.76 -21.06 15.95
CA PHE A 192 11.80 -22.04 15.69
C PHE A 192 11.36 -23.38 16.29
N VAL A 193 11.26 -24.42 15.46
CA VAL A 193 11.14 -25.81 15.92
C VAL A 193 12.40 -26.51 15.44
N VAL A 194 13.24 -26.93 16.40
CA VAL A 194 14.45 -27.72 16.13
C VAL A 194 14.04 -29.19 16.27
N ILE A 195 14.17 -29.99 15.22
CA ILE A 195 13.93 -31.43 15.24
C ILE A 195 15.28 -32.11 15.01
N LEU A 196 15.69 -32.97 15.93
CA LEU A 196 16.90 -33.80 15.83
C LEU A 196 16.50 -35.16 15.25
N VAL A 197 17.02 -35.50 14.07
CA VAL A 197 16.96 -36.85 13.51
C VAL A 197 18.36 -37.23 13.01
N ASP A 198 18.93 -38.28 13.60
CA ASP A 198 20.13 -39.04 13.18
C ASP A 198 21.32 -38.27 12.57
N GLN A 199 22.01 -37.50 13.42
CA GLN A 199 23.36 -36.93 13.21
C GLN A 199 23.56 -35.88 12.08
N GLU A 200 22.52 -35.43 11.38
CA GLU A 200 22.56 -34.22 10.55
C GLU A 200 21.68 -33.10 11.15
N LEU A 201 22.24 -31.90 11.31
CA LEU A 201 21.52 -30.74 11.84
C LEU A 201 20.72 -30.07 10.71
N GLU A 202 19.45 -30.46 10.54
CA GLU A 202 18.52 -29.73 9.67
C GLU A 202 17.84 -28.58 10.43
N ILE A 203 18.09 -27.34 10.01
CA ILE A 203 17.40 -26.15 10.53
C ILE A 203 16.25 -25.81 9.59
N LEU A 204 15.02 -26.11 10.01
CA LEU A 204 13.81 -25.74 9.28
C LEU A 204 13.40 -24.30 9.65
N VAL A 205 13.71 -23.33 8.78
CA VAL A 205 13.38 -21.92 9.01
C VAL A 205 12.04 -21.56 8.37
N PHE A 206 11.04 -21.28 9.19
CA PHE A 206 9.75 -20.78 8.72
C PHE A 206 9.72 -19.25 8.70
N VAL A 207 9.84 -18.66 7.51
CA VAL A 207 9.50 -17.25 7.27
C VAL A 207 8.00 -17.18 6.92
N GLY A 208 7.16 -17.26 7.95
CA GLY A 208 5.70 -17.34 7.78
C GLY A 208 5.21 -18.73 7.33
N ARG A 209 4.27 -18.81 6.38
CA ARG A 209 3.61 -20.08 5.94
C ARG A 209 4.31 -20.84 4.81
N ILE A 210 5.55 -20.48 4.47
CA ILE A 210 6.31 -21.14 3.40
C ILE A 210 7.54 -21.78 4.05
N PRO A 211 7.70 -23.12 4.00
CA PRO A 211 8.92 -23.76 4.49
C PRO A 211 10.07 -23.47 3.53
N ILE A 212 11.20 -23.01 4.07
CA ILE A 212 12.48 -22.94 3.36
C ILE A 212 13.39 -23.95 4.06
N ILE A 213 13.76 -25.00 3.34
CA ILE A 213 14.72 -25.99 3.81
C ILE A 213 16.11 -25.45 3.49
N VAL A 214 16.94 -25.27 4.52
CA VAL A 214 18.35 -24.94 4.35
C VAL A 214 19.15 -26.10 4.92
N SER A 215 19.52 -27.04 4.05
CA SER A 215 20.43 -28.13 4.39
C SER A 215 21.85 -27.57 4.41
N TYR A 216 22.53 -27.72 5.55
CA TYR A 216 23.97 -27.47 5.66
C TYR A 216 24.68 -28.83 5.52
N PHE A 217 25.56 -28.96 4.51
CA PHE A 217 26.60 -29.98 4.47
C PHE A 217 27.67 -29.69 5.53
#